data_AF-A0A834LW23-F1
#
_entry.id   AF-A0A834LW23-F1
#
_cell.length_a   1.000
_cell.length_b   1.000
_cell.length_c   1.000
_cell.angle_alpha   90.00
_cell.angle_beta   90.00
_cell.angle_gamma   90.00
#
_symmetry.space_group_name_H-M   'P 1'
#
loop_
_entity.id
_entity.type
_entity.pdbx_description
1 polymer ?
#
loop_
_entity_poly.entity_id
_entity_poly.type
_entity_poly.pdbx_seq_one_letter_code
_entity_poly.pdbx_strand_id
1 'polypeptide(L)'
;MLLLKQPLSRTEIYNSVETSVKFDGEQSKSLADEEGFFLKFLDPQNFDDVLVPEDHVSRSYNDTYYVVSHMILRCHTSAHQAELLGKGHTHFLVTGDVYRRDSIDSTHYPIFHQMEGFLIFNPEDWEPSGMEGMSIAAEDLEKCLEGLACHLFGKVVRSSGLWSDIAGNTEKKL
;
A
#
# COMPACT_ATOMS: atom_id res chain seq x y z
N MET A 1 -6.43 7.14 -16.77
CA MET A 1 -5.27 6.22 -16.68
C MET A 1 -4.38 6.47 -17.90
N LEU A 2 -3.42 7.39 -17.78
CA LEU A 2 -2.43 7.68 -18.81
C LEU A 2 -1.18 6.88 -18.46
N LEU A 3 -1.05 5.69 -19.05
CA LEU A 3 0.20 4.92 -19.00
C LEU A 3 1.14 5.51 -20.05
N LEU A 4 2.08 6.33 -19.60
CA LEU A 4 3.29 6.65 -20.33
C LEU A 4 4.48 6.49 -19.39
N LYS A 5 5.32 5.48 -19.62
CA LYS A 5 6.77 5.61 -19.73
C LYS A 5 7.40 4.29 -20.19
N GLN A 6 8.43 4.44 -21.01
CA GLN A 6 9.24 3.39 -21.63
C GLN A 6 10.01 2.58 -20.57
N PRO A 7 10.57 1.39 -20.91
CA PRO A 7 11.37 0.62 -19.96
C PRO A 7 12.53 1.46 -19.41
N LEU A 8 12.52 1.69 -18.11
CA LEU A 8 13.58 2.42 -17.40
C LEU A 8 14.83 1.55 -17.30
N SER A 9 15.97 2.15 -17.62
CA SER A 9 17.30 1.53 -17.52
C SER A 9 17.70 1.25 -16.06
N ARG A 10 18.69 0.38 -15.86
CA ARG A 10 19.22 0.00 -14.54
C ARG A 10 19.68 1.19 -13.67
N THR A 11 20.02 2.31 -14.30
CA THR A 11 20.41 3.56 -13.65
C THR A 11 19.20 4.44 -13.30
N GLU A 12 18.11 4.36 -14.06
CA GLU A 12 16.87 5.11 -13.79
C GLU A 12 16.07 4.50 -12.63
N ILE A 13 16.15 3.17 -12.43
CA ILE A 13 15.66 2.51 -11.21
C ILE A 13 16.34 3.08 -9.96
N TYR A 14 17.61 3.49 -10.08
CA TYR A 14 18.41 4.06 -9.00
C TYR A 14 18.04 5.53 -8.69
N ASN A 15 17.42 6.24 -9.64
CA ASN A 15 17.17 7.69 -9.57
C ASN A 15 15.68 8.07 -9.52
N SER A 16 14.75 7.11 -9.64
CA SER A 16 13.31 7.36 -9.55
C SER A 16 12.80 6.90 -8.19
N VAL A 17 12.84 7.76 -7.18
CA VAL A 17 12.25 7.44 -5.87
C VAL A 17 11.82 8.72 -5.16
N GLU A 18 10.54 9.08 -5.28
CA GLU A 18 9.92 9.95 -4.28
C GLU A 18 8.95 9.11 -3.46
N THR A 19 9.40 8.68 -2.28
CA THR A 19 8.47 8.30 -1.23
C THR A 19 8.06 9.57 -0.51
N SER A 20 6.78 9.93 -0.58
CA SER A 20 6.25 11.06 0.18
C SER A 20 5.28 10.58 1.25
N VAL A 21 5.44 11.16 2.44
CA VAL A 21 4.49 10.99 3.55
C VAL A 21 3.77 12.31 3.76
N LYS A 22 2.44 12.22 3.89
CA LYS A 22 1.60 13.36 4.26
C LYS A 22 0.95 13.09 5.60
N PHE A 23 1.04 14.08 6.48
CA PHE A 23 0.28 14.17 7.72
C PHE A 23 -0.75 15.28 7.56
N ASP A 24 -1.87 15.19 8.29
CA ASP A 24 -2.92 16.20 8.20
C ASP A 24 -2.39 17.58 8.61
N GLY A 25 -2.55 18.57 7.73
CA GLY A 25 -2.02 19.94 7.91
C GLY A 25 -0.51 20.14 7.65
N GLU A 26 0.29 19.12 7.34
CA GLU A 26 1.71 19.25 7.01
C GLU A 26 2.01 19.18 5.50
N GLN A 27 3.07 19.87 5.06
CA GLN A 27 3.59 19.67 3.70
C GLN A 27 4.14 18.25 3.55
N SER A 28 4.00 17.68 2.36
CA SER A 28 4.58 16.38 2.02
C SER A 28 6.08 16.38 2.34
N LYS A 29 6.51 15.51 3.25
CA LYS A 29 7.93 15.25 3.47
C LYS A 29 8.37 14.14 2.54
N SER A 30 9.40 14.42 1.75
CA SER A 30 10.18 13.37 1.11
C SER A 30 10.90 12.58 2.22
N LEU A 31 10.79 11.26 2.17
CA LEU A 31 11.63 10.40 3.01
C LEU A 31 13.02 10.16 2.39
N ALA A 32 13.34 10.74 1.22
CA ALA A 32 14.63 10.49 0.58
C ALA A 32 15.79 11.11 1.37
N ASP A 33 16.74 10.27 1.80
CA ASP A 33 18.10 10.66 2.13
C ASP A 33 18.99 10.61 0.88
N GLU A 34 20.04 11.42 0.83
CA GLU A 34 20.88 11.63 -0.38
C GLU A 34 21.60 10.36 -0.89
N GLU A 35 21.59 9.26 -0.12
CA GLU A 35 22.31 8.02 -0.39
C GLU A 35 21.41 6.86 -0.90
N GLY A 36 20.08 7.06 -0.98
CA GLY A 36 19.14 6.04 -1.49
C GLY A 36 18.94 4.83 -0.56
N PHE A 37 19.14 5.01 0.75
CA PHE A 37 19.02 3.94 1.74
C PHE A 37 17.55 3.54 1.95
N PHE A 38 16.59 4.45 1.73
CA PHE A 38 15.14 4.18 1.82
C PHE A 38 14.53 3.28 0.73
N LEU A 39 15.29 2.89 -0.30
CA LEU A 39 14.85 1.83 -1.22
C LEU A 39 14.94 0.44 -0.60
N LYS A 40 15.86 0.29 0.36
CA LYS A 40 16.28 -0.98 0.93
C LYS A 40 15.67 -1.11 2.31
N PHE A 41 14.75 -2.04 2.44
CA PHE A 41 14.11 -2.37 3.71
C PHE A 41 14.79 -3.56 4.31
N LEU A 42 14.88 -3.57 5.63
CA LEU A 42 15.19 -4.80 6.32
C LEU A 42 14.03 -5.78 6.13
N ASP A 43 14.33 -7.07 5.97
CA ASP A 43 13.33 -8.13 5.84
C ASP A 43 12.22 -8.04 6.93
N PRO A 44 12.54 -7.74 8.21
CA PRO A 44 11.52 -7.55 9.23
C PRO A 44 10.54 -6.42 8.95
N GLN A 45 10.99 -5.27 8.42
CA GLN A 45 10.11 -4.13 8.17
C GLN A 45 9.07 -4.45 7.09
N ASN A 46 9.47 -5.19 6.06
CA ASN A 46 8.56 -5.55 4.97
C ASN A 46 7.64 -6.73 5.34
N PHE A 47 8.04 -7.62 6.25
CA PHE A 47 7.28 -8.84 6.52
C PHE A 47 6.93 -9.04 7.99
N ASP A 48 7.91 -9.11 8.90
CA ASP A 48 7.68 -9.44 10.32
C ASP A 48 6.78 -8.39 11.00
N ASP A 49 7.09 -7.10 10.79
CA ASP A 49 6.41 -5.95 11.40
C ASP A 49 4.94 -5.84 10.94
N VAL A 50 4.60 -6.45 9.81
CA VAL A 50 3.24 -6.53 9.25
C VAL A 50 2.65 -7.94 9.34
N LEU A 51 3.22 -8.78 10.21
CA LEU A 51 2.71 -10.11 10.57
C LEU A 51 2.65 -11.12 9.41
N VAL A 52 3.49 -10.96 8.39
CA VAL A 52 3.68 -11.96 7.34
C VAL A 52 4.54 -13.10 7.91
N PRO A 53 4.13 -14.38 7.86
CA PRO A 53 4.93 -15.50 8.39
C PRO A 53 6.26 -15.74 7.62
N GLU A 54 7.24 -16.38 8.27
CA GLU A 54 8.54 -16.73 7.64
C GLU A 54 8.40 -17.70 6.46
N ASP A 55 7.41 -18.59 6.49
CA ASP A 55 7.14 -19.58 5.43
C ASP A 55 6.20 -19.06 4.34
N HIS A 56 5.84 -17.78 4.39
CA HIS A 56 4.92 -17.19 3.43
C HIS A 56 5.56 -17.04 2.04
N VAL A 57 4.82 -17.39 0.99
CA VAL A 57 5.31 -17.40 -0.41
C VAL A 57 5.89 -16.05 -0.85
N SER A 58 5.37 -14.94 -0.34
CA SER A 58 5.87 -13.59 -0.67
C SER A 58 7.35 -13.39 -0.29
N ARG A 59 7.90 -14.18 0.64
CA ARG A 59 9.31 -14.11 1.02
C ARG A 59 10.22 -14.88 0.06
N SER A 60 9.67 -15.60 -0.90
CA SER A 60 10.45 -16.34 -1.89
C SER A 60 11.38 -15.43 -2.70
N TYR A 61 12.60 -15.91 -2.99
CA TYR A 61 13.52 -15.26 -3.93
C TYR A 61 12.95 -15.12 -5.36
N ASN A 62 11.90 -15.88 -5.68
CA ASN A 62 11.21 -15.77 -6.96
C ASN A 62 10.27 -14.56 -7.02
N ASP A 63 9.77 -14.07 -5.88
CA ASP A 63 8.77 -13.00 -5.80
C ASP A 63 9.37 -11.68 -5.25
N THR A 64 10.44 -11.77 -4.45
CA THR A 64 11.06 -10.63 -3.77
C THR A 64 12.48 -10.35 -4.24
N TYR A 65 12.80 -9.06 -4.41
CA TYR A 65 14.16 -8.60 -4.74
C TYR A 65 15.03 -8.46 -3.49
N TYR A 66 15.75 -9.53 -3.15
CA TYR A 66 16.79 -9.49 -2.12
C TYR A 66 18.07 -8.84 -2.68
N VAL A 67 18.54 -7.79 -2.01
CA VAL A 67 19.83 -7.15 -2.29
C VAL A 67 20.95 -7.91 -1.57
N VAL A 68 20.71 -8.26 -0.30
CA VAL A 68 21.46 -9.25 0.50
C VAL A 68 20.47 -10.02 1.37
N SER A 69 20.93 -11.02 2.14
CA SER A 69 20.06 -11.95 2.88
C SER A 69 19.01 -11.32 3.79
N HIS A 70 19.27 -10.12 4.33
CA HIS A 70 18.40 -9.44 5.31
C HIS A 70 17.88 -8.09 4.79
N MET A 71 18.10 -7.78 3.51
CA MET A 71 17.81 -6.48 2.94
C MET A 71 17.18 -6.64 1.55
N ILE A 72 15.99 -6.10 1.37
CA ILE A 72 15.18 -6.25 0.18
C ILE A 72 14.79 -4.88 -0.40
N LEU A 73 14.36 -4.85 -1.65
CA LEU A 73 13.53 -3.74 -2.13
C LEU A 73 12.10 -3.97 -1.64
N ARG A 74 11.45 -2.94 -1.07
CA ARG A 74 10.09 -3.11 -0.50
C ARG A 74 9.10 -3.65 -1.53
N CYS A 75 8.28 -4.59 -1.09
CA CYS A 75 7.23 -5.22 -1.90
C CYS A 75 5.89 -4.48 -1.78
N HIS A 76 5.74 -3.61 -0.78
CA HIS A 76 4.56 -2.79 -0.54
C HIS A 76 4.89 -1.57 0.35
N THR A 77 4.05 -0.54 0.30
CA THR A 77 4.16 0.66 1.17
C THR A 77 3.96 0.36 2.65
N SER A 78 3.32 -0.78 2.99
CA SER A 78 3.03 -1.14 4.38
C SER A 78 4.28 -1.43 5.21
N ALA A 79 5.45 -1.58 4.56
CA ALA A 79 6.73 -1.69 5.22
C ALA A 79 7.08 -0.46 6.11
N HIS A 80 6.35 0.65 5.95
CA HIS A 80 6.50 1.85 6.78
C HIS A 80 5.52 1.91 7.97
N GLN A 81 4.52 1.03 8.05
CA GLN A 81 3.44 1.13 9.05
C GLN A 81 3.99 1.12 10.48
N ALA A 82 4.77 0.09 10.84
CA ALA A 82 5.28 -0.05 12.20
C ALA A 82 6.21 1.11 12.59
N GLU A 83 7.04 1.60 11.67
CA GLU A 83 7.91 2.76 11.89
C GLU A 83 7.09 4.03 12.17
N LEU A 84 6.08 4.31 11.36
CA LEU A 84 5.23 5.51 11.49
C LEU A 84 4.36 5.44 12.75
N LEU A 85 3.80 4.29 13.06
CA LEU A 85 3.08 4.02 14.29
C LEU A 85 3.98 4.16 15.52
N GLY A 86 5.20 3.61 15.46
CA GLY A 86 6.20 3.73 16.53
C GLY A 86 6.65 5.17 16.78
N LYS A 87 6.54 6.04 15.78
CA LYS A 87 6.75 7.50 15.90
C LYS A 87 5.52 8.26 16.45
N GLY A 88 4.43 7.57 16.73
CA GLY A 88 3.20 8.14 17.29
C GLY A 88 2.28 8.78 16.26
N HIS A 89 2.49 8.54 14.97
CA HIS A 89 1.57 9.02 13.94
C HIS A 89 0.30 8.17 13.95
N THR A 90 -0.85 8.82 14.12
CA THR A 90 -2.16 8.15 14.13
C THR A 90 -2.86 8.20 12.78
N HIS A 91 -2.41 9.08 11.88
CA HIS A 91 -3.00 9.34 10.56
C HIS A 91 -1.90 9.66 9.57
N PHE A 92 -1.81 8.94 8.45
CA PHE A 92 -0.81 9.23 7.42
C PHE A 92 -1.18 8.65 6.06
N LEU A 93 -0.64 9.27 5.01
CA LEU A 93 -0.59 8.70 3.66
C LEU A 93 0.85 8.45 3.27
N VAL A 94 1.14 7.26 2.75
CA VAL A 94 2.43 6.88 2.16
C VAL A 94 2.22 6.62 0.68
N THR A 95 3.02 7.24 -0.17
CA THR A 95 3.06 6.91 -1.61
C THR A 95 4.50 6.66 -2.02
N GLY A 96 4.71 5.70 -2.92
CA GLY A 96 6.03 5.44 -3.49
C GLY A 96 6.08 4.21 -4.38
N ASP A 97 7.23 4.02 -5.01
CA ASP A 97 7.53 2.85 -5.82
C ASP A 97 7.63 1.58 -4.96
N VAL A 98 7.18 0.45 -5.50
CA VAL A 98 7.30 -0.88 -4.88
C VAL A 98 7.79 -1.86 -5.93
N TYR A 99 8.48 -2.91 -5.47
CA TYR A 99 9.28 -3.78 -6.31
C TYR A 99 8.85 -5.23 -6.09
N ARG A 100 8.45 -5.90 -7.16
CA ARG A 100 8.10 -7.33 -7.13
C ARG A 100 8.70 -8.03 -8.33
N ARG A 101 9.16 -9.25 -8.13
CA ARG A 101 9.53 -10.12 -9.26
C ARG A 101 8.23 -10.71 -9.78
N ASP A 102 7.94 -10.43 -11.04
CA ASP A 102 6.71 -10.85 -11.69
C ASP A 102 6.96 -11.09 -13.18
N SER A 103 5.99 -11.70 -13.88
CA SER A 103 6.03 -11.75 -15.33
C SER A 103 6.01 -10.33 -15.91
N ILE A 104 6.61 -10.18 -17.09
CA ILE A 104 6.55 -8.91 -17.82
C ILE A 104 5.50 -9.08 -18.91
N ASP A 105 4.32 -8.53 -18.68
CA ASP A 105 3.19 -8.53 -19.61
C ASP A 105 2.38 -7.25 -19.49
N SER A 106 1.20 -7.18 -20.12
CA SER A 106 0.37 -5.98 -20.12
C SER A 106 -0.23 -5.60 -18.76
N THR A 107 -0.25 -6.54 -17.82
CA THR A 107 -0.85 -6.39 -16.49
C THR A 107 0.16 -6.43 -15.35
N HIS A 108 1.39 -6.89 -15.63
CA HIS A 108 2.44 -7.05 -14.63
C HIS A 108 3.69 -6.25 -15.02
N TYR A 109 4.21 -5.49 -14.05
CA TYR A 109 5.45 -4.75 -14.21
C TYR A 109 6.26 -4.83 -12.91
N PRO A 110 7.58 -5.10 -12.96
CA PRO A 110 8.37 -5.31 -11.75
C PRO A 110 8.48 -4.12 -10.79
N ILE A 111 8.15 -2.91 -11.26
CA ILE A 111 8.19 -1.66 -10.52
C ILE A 111 6.87 -0.93 -10.75
N PHE A 112 6.10 -0.71 -9.69
CA PHE A 112 4.85 0.03 -9.79
C PHE A 112 4.67 0.89 -8.55
N HIS A 113 3.66 1.74 -8.55
CA HIS A 113 3.45 2.71 -7.48
C HIS A 113 2.29 2.27 -6.61
N GLN A 114 2.46 2.40 -5.30
CA GLN A 114 1.39 2.23 -4.33
C GLN A 114 1.15 3.52 -3.58
N MET A 115 -0.10 3.69 -3.15
CA MET A 115 -0.50 4.66 -2.14
C MET A 115 -1.23 3.89 -1.04
N GLU A 116 -0.92 4.23 0.20
CA GLU A 116 -1.50 3.61 1.38
C GLU A 116 -1.91 4.69 2.38
N GLY A 117 -3.07 4.50 2.99
CA GLY A 117 -3.56 5.36 4.06
C GLY A 117 -3.79 4.59 5.34
N PHE A 118 -3.45 5.23 6.46
CA PHE A 118 -3.63 4.69 7.78
C PHE A 118 -4.36 5.69 8.67
N LEU A 119 -5.28 5.19 9.49
CA LEU A 119 -6.14 5.96 10.38
C LEU A 119 -6.40 5.17 11.65
N ILE A 120 -6.07 5.73 12.80
CA ILE A 120 -6.39 5.16 14.12
C ILE A 120 -7.58 5.89 14.72
N PHE A 121 -8.56 5.12 15.18
CA PHE A 121 -9.66 5.59 16.00
C PHE A 121 -9.40 5.25 17.47
N ASN A 122 -9.36 6.26 18.32
CA ASN A 122 -9.30 6.06 19.76
C ASN A 122 -10.70 5.75 20.31
N PRO A 123 -10.82 5.06 21.46
CA PRO A 123 -12.11 4.77 22.08
C PRO A 123 -13.00 6.01 22.25
N GLU A 124 -12.42 7.14 22.60
CA GLU A 124 -13.10 8.44 22.73
C GLU A 124 -13.80 8.92 21.44
N ASP A 125 -13.31 8.49 20.26
CA ASP A 125 -13.87 8.86 18.95
C ASP A 125 -15.16 8.10 18.63
N TRP A 126 -15.33 6.88 19.18
CA TRP A 126 -16.42 5.99 18.80
C TRP A 126 -17.32 5.53 19.94
N GLU A 127 -16.84 5.48 21.19
CA GLU A 127 -17.64 5.09 22.36
C GLU A 127 -18.94 5.90 22.52
N PRO A 128 -18.98 7.23 22.28
CA PRO A 128 -20.22 8.00 22.39
C PRO A 128 -21.32 7.58 21.42
N SER A 129 -20.96 6.91 20.31
CA SER A 129 -21.91 6.43 19.33
C SER A 129 -22.69 5.19 19.81
N GLY A 130 -22.18 4.49 20.83
CA GLY A 130 -22.71 3.21 21.29
C GLY A 130 -22.52 2.06 20.29
N MET A 131 -21.83 2.28 19.18
CA MET A 131 -21.48 1.26 18.20
C MET A 131 -20.15 0.58 18.56
N GLU A 132 -19.94 -0.63 18.04
CA GLU A 132 -18.65 -1.31 18.13
C GLU A 132 -17.60 -0.58 17.28
N GLY A 133 -16.38 -0.39 17.81
CA GLY A 133 -15.32 0.33 17.11
C GLY A 133 -14.98 -0.24 15.73
N MET A 134 -15.09 -1.55 15.54
CA MET A 134 -14.90 -2.19 14.23
C MET A 134 -15.96 -1.73 13.20
N SER A 135 -17.22 -1.57 13.62
CA SER A 135 -18.28 -1.07 12.74
C SER A 135 -18.03 0.37 12.31
N ILE A 136 -17.57 1.23 13.24
CA ILE A 136 -17.23 2.62 12.95
C ILE A 136 -16.07 2.72 11.96
N ALA A 137 -14.98 1.98 12.21
CA ALA A 137 -13.82 1.98 11.33
C ALA A 137 -14.17 1.48 9.92
N ALA A 138 -15.00 0.43 9.82
CA ALA A 138 -15.46 -0.08 8.53
C ALA A 138 -16.34 0.93 7.78
N GLU A 139 -17.30 1.57 8.48
CA GLU A 139 -18.18 2.58 7.87
C GLU A 139 -17.40 3.81 7.39
N ASP A 140 -16.42 4.26 8.18
CA ASP A 140 -15.56 5.38 7.79
C ASP A 140 -14.68 5.05 6.58
N LEU A 141 -14.06 3.87 6.57
CA LEU A 141 -13.25 3.41 5.45
C LEU A 141 -14.07 3.31 4.16
N GLU A 142 -15.29 2.75 4.22
CA GLU A 142 -16.20 2.69 3.08
C GLU A 142 -16.51 4.09 2.54
N LYS A 143 -16.90 5.03 3.42
CA LYS A 143 -17.22 6.40 3.03
C LYS A 143 -16.02 7.12 2.43
N CYS A 144 -14.83 6.92 3.00
CA CYS A 144 -13.59 7.51 2.51
C CYS A 144 -13.30 7.06 1.07
N LEU A 145 -13.35 5.74 0.82
CA LEU A 145 -13.08 5.16 -0.50
C LEU A 145 -14.17 5.52 -1.53
N GLU A 146 -15.43 5.61 -1.11
CA GLU A 146 -16.51 6.11 -1.96
C GLU A 146 -16.33 7.57 -2.33
N GLY A 147 -15.93 8.40 -1.37
CA GLY A 147 -15.60 9.80 -1.60
C GLY A 147 -14.46 9.96 -2.60
N LEU A 148 -13.40 9.17 -2.45
CA LEU A 148 -12.27 9.13 -3.38
C LEU A 148 -12.73 8.72 -4.79
N ALA A 149 -13.51 7.66 -4.91
CA ALA A 149 -14.03 7.20 -6.20
C ALA A 149 -14.96 8.24 -6.84
N CYS A 150 -15.82 8.89 -6.04
CA CYS A 150 -16.69 9.96 -6.51
C CYS A 150 -15.90 11.17 -7.02
N HIS A 151 -14.80 11.50 -6.35
CA HIS A 151 -13.93 12.59 -6.77
C HIS A 151 -13.21 12.28 -8.09
N LEU A 152 -12.70 11.05 -8.25
CA LEU A 152 -11.93 10.64 -9.43
C LEU A 152 -12.80 10.40 -10.67
N PHE A 153 -13.99 9.83 -10.49
CA PHE A 153 -14.81 9.31 -11.59
C PHE A 153 -16.20 9.95 -11.70
N GLY A 154 -16.58 10.85 -10.78
CA GLY A 154 -17.94 11.37 -10.67
C GLY A 154 -18.87 10.42 -9.91
N LYS A 155 -20.17 10.68 -9.93
CA LYS A 155 -21.17 10.00 -9.09
C LYS A 155 -21.04 8.47 -9.14
N VAL A 156 -20.65 7.86 -8.01
CA VAL A 156 -20.63 6.41 -7.81
C VAL A 156 -22.01 5.94 -7.37
N VAL A 157 -22.50 4.85 -7.96
CA VAL A 157 -23.73 4.17 -7.56
C VAL A 157 -23.34 2.84 -6.95
N ARG A 158 -23.69 2.60 -5.68
CA ARG A 158 -23.54 1.28 -5.07
C ARG A 158 -24.34 0.28 -5.90
N SER A 159 -23.69 -0.79 -6.38
CA SER A 159 -24.43 -1.87 -7.03
C SER A 159 -25.36 -2.49 -6.00
N SER A 160 -26.67 -2.51 -6.27
CA SER A 160 -27.68 -3.13 -5.41
C SER A 160 -27.60 -4.66 -5.35
N GLY A 161 -26.53 -5.26 -5.87
CA GLY A 161 -26.30 -6.71 -5.90
C GLY A 161 -25.68 -7.21 -4.62
N LEU A 162 -26.15 -8.35 -4.13
CA LEU A 162 -25.59 -9.05 -2.99
C LEU A 162 -24.16 -9.48 -3.36
N TRP A 163 -23.18 -9.32 -2.46
CA TRP A 163 -21.78 -9.71 -2.72
C TRP A 163 -21.62 -11.18 -3.17
N SER A 164 -22.62 -12.04 -2.91
CA SER A 164 -22.71 -13.41 -3.42
C SER A 164 -22.78 -13.52 -4.95
N ASP A 165 -23.29 -12.51 -5.64
CA ASP A 165 -23.51 -12.56 -7.09
C ASP A 165 -22.19 -12.38 -7.87
N ILE A 166 -21.20 -11.72 -7.26
CA ILE A 166 -19.87 -11.49 -7.86
C ILE A 166 -18.94 -12.70 -7.64
N ALA A 167 -19.07 -13.38 -6.49
CA ALA A 167 -18.25 -14.55 -6.15
C ALA A 167 -18.61 -15.82 -6.96
N GLY A 168 -19.74 -15.83 -7.69
CA GLY A 168 -20.23 -17.00 -8.41
C GLY A 168 -19.68 -17.23 -9.83
N ASN A 169 -18.79 -16.39 -10.34
CA ASN A 169 -18.39 -16.45 -11.76
C ASN A 169 -16.94 -16.87 -12.05
N THR A 170 -16.23 -17.46 -11.08
CA THR A 170 -14.88 -18.01 -11.29
C THR A 170 -14.85 -19.51 -11.65
N GLU A 171 -15.99 -20.14 -11.88
CA GLU A 171 -16.07 -21.50 -12.47
C GLU A 171 -16.68 -21.46 -13.87
N LYS A 172 -15.95 -20.94 -14.87
CA LYS A 172 -16.06 -21.31 -16.29
C LYS A 172 -15.03 -20.57 -17.14
N LYS A 173 -13.81 -21.09 -17.15
CA LYS A 173 -12.88 -21.06 -18.29
C LYS A 173 -11.71 -22.01 -17.97
N LEU A 174 -11.98 -23.30 -18.18
CA LEU A 174 -10.98 -24.26 -18.63
C LEU A 174 -11.16 -24.42 -20.14
#